data_AF-A0AAN6UX79-F1
#
_entry.id   AF-A0AAN6UX79-F1
#
_cell.length_a   1.000
_cell.length_b   1.000
_cell.length_c   1.000
_cell.angle_alpha   90.00
_cell.angle_beta   90.00
_cell.angle_gamma   90.00
#
_symmetry.space_group_name_H-M   'P 1'
#
loop_
_entity.id
_entity.type
_entity.pdbx_description
1 polymer ?
#
loop_
_entity_poly.entity_id
_entity_poly.type
_entity_poly.pdbx_seq_one_letter_code
_entity_poly.pdbx_strand_id
1 'polypeptide(L)'
;MPTYAVLGATGNTGTAIIQLLLSSPDAHVHAFCRNREKLARVLPEAITSPRVQIFEGSIHDVPLLASCLRNCRAAFLVTSTNDNVPGFRVGQDMATSVLVALKEEKKKTLGQPSSIPKLILLSSATIDDVLSRNTPYLLRRVLLWSASHVYADLRATERLLRAAHEDSGITSIFIKPGALSVDRQRGHGLSFTEESSPLSYLDLAAGMIEAADDAEGSYDMRNVGVVNVGGGRAAFPRGLPSPATMLPVTLLALELLLLSSAAAANPGAAKHQCRDFLIPVSVTAPYYDINLSINTDWDLLDYIINSTRRDSQQTFKPIGGNHSESTNYTIGATFCAPANAGNASGTVLLLTAGTMVDRSYWDPVFKGSEKYSFVQHALDEGYSVFSYDRLGTGRSTRPDPISHAQAAPQVEILTTLTKLLQQPNSPYTSGTAVHRVVHVGHSFGAFLVLAAQAATSQPSPSGGSGLGDAVVLTGYSGLYNWLSLFTGGSQVRIAAQADPKKWSGLPRGYVVPADLYSASYGGFKTPYFDREVAEWLYETQQPIALGDLVTAGTLTIDLENIKVPVQVVQGRYDLTACGGFCDGLLDNVAATFPNSPRVDVDASFDGGHLLNFHFDGKRSFQAITDFVGQVVK
;
A
#
# COMPACT_ATOMS: atom_id res chain seq x y z
N MET A 1 20.58 -29.16 -30.88
CA MET A 1 20.65 -27.72 -30.56
C MET A 1 20.16 -27.54 -29.14
N PRO A 2 20.95 -26.92 -28.24
CA PRO A 2 20.57 -26.80 -26.85
C PRO A 2 19.41 -25.82 -26.69
N THR A 3 18.35 -26.27 -26.02
CA THR A 3 17.20 -25.45 -25.68
C THR A 3 17.24 -25.07 -24.21
N TYR A 4 16.96 -23.82 -23.88
CA TYR A 4 16.99 -23.30 -22.51
C TYR A 4 15.64 -22.69 -22.14
N ALA A 5 15.13 -23.01 -20.96
CA ALA A 5 13.94 -22.34 -20.43
C ALA A 5 14.34 -21.16 -19.54
N VAL A 6 13.69 -20.01 -19.69
CA VAL A 6 13.90 -18.82 -18.85
C VAL A 6 12.59 -18.46 -18.17
N LEU A 7 12.48 -18.82 -16.88
CA LEU A 7 11.33 -18.56 -16.02
C LEU A 7 11.51 -17.23 -15.29
N GLY A 8 10.84 -16.19 -15.79
CA GLY A 8 11.07 -14.80 -15.38
C GLY A 8 11.66 -13.94 -16.52
N ALA A 9 11.28 -14.23 -17.77
CA ALA A 9 11.85 -13.62 -18.97
C ALA A 9 11.76 -12.09 -19.06
N THR A 10 10.88 -11.45 -18.26
CA THR A 10 10.68 -9.99 -18.27
C THR A 10 11.54 -9.23 -17.25
N GLY A 11 12.29 -9.93 -16.39
CA GLY A 11 13.21 -9.31 -15.42
C GLY A 11 14.57 -8.98 -16.04
N ASN A 12 15.36 -8.13 -15.38
CA ASN A 12 16.70 -7.73 -15.87
C ASN A 12 17.64 -8.94 -16.08
N THR A 13 17.66 -9.90 -15.15
CA THR A 13 18.46 -11.13 -15.33
C THR A 13 17.91 -12.00 -16.45
N GLY A 14 16.59 -12.18 -16.53
CA GLY A 14 15.95 -12.99 -17.57
C GLY A 14 16.20 -12.43 -18.98
N THR A 15 16.04 -11.13 -19.15
CA THR A 15 16.32 -10.45 -20.42
C THR A 15 17.79 -10.56 -20.81
N ALA A 16 18.73 -10.36 -19.88
CA ALA A 16 20.16 -10.53 -20.13
C ALA A 16 20.53 -11.98 -20.53
N ILE A 17 19.93 -12.99 -19.90
CA ILE A 17 20.13 -14.40 -20.29
C ILE A 17 19.65 -14.65 -21.71
N ILE A 18 18.43 -14.20 -22.05
CA ILE A 18 17.87 -14.41 -23.40
C ILE A 18 18.74 -13.71 -24.44
N GLN A 19 19.17 -12.49 -24.18
CA GLN A 19 20.05 -11.71 -25.07
C GLN A 19 21.36 -12.45 -25.34
N LEU A 20 22.02 -12.98 -24.30
CA LEU A 20 23.27 -13.72 -24.46
C LEU A 20 23.06 -15.07 -25.17
N LEU A 21 22.00 -15.81 -24.85
CA LEU A 21 21.68 -17.05 -25.54
C LEU A 21 21.40 -16.82 -27.04
N LEU A 22 20.73 -15.72 -27.38
CA LEU A 22 20.50 -15.36 -28.78
C LEU A 22 21.78 -14.94 -29.52
N SER A 23 22.83 -14.54 -28.83
CA SER A 23 24.14 -14.29 -29.46
C SER A 23 24.82 -15.58 -29.94
N SER A 24 24.49 -16.72 -29.33
CA SER A 24 24.93 -18.04 -29.78
C SER A 24 24.04 -18.54 -30.93
N PRO A 25 24.60 -18.97 -32.08
CA PRO A 25 23.82 -19.30 -33.28
C PRO A 25 22.93 -20.53 -33.12
N ASP A 26 23.31 -21.48 -32.26
CA ASP A 26 22.65 -22.78 -32.13
C ASP A 26 21.67 -22.89 -30.94
N ALA A 27 21.59 -21.87 -30.09
CA ALA A 27 20.75 -21.90 -28.89
C ALA A 27 19.30 -21.53 -29.21
N HIS A 28 18.38 -22.31 -28.63
CA HIS A 28 16.93 -22.06 -28.65
C HIS A 28 16.46 -21.68 -27.24
N VAL A 29 15.44 -20.82 -27.16
CA VAL A 29 14.97 -20.29 -25.88
C VAL A 29 13.46 -20.50 -25.73
N HIS A 30 13.05 -21.09 -24.62
CA HIS A 30 11.68 -21.08 -24.14
C HIS A 30 11.54 -19.95 -23.12
N ALA A 31 10.91 -18.84 -23.50
CA ALA A 31 10.73 -17.67 -22.66
C ALA A 31 9.36 -17.73 -21.95
N PHE A 32 9.36 -17.88 -20.63
CA PHE A 32 8.13 -17.91 -19.84
C PHE A 32 7.87 -16.55 -19.19
N CYS A 33 6.66 -16.01 -19.40
CA CYS A 33 6.23 -14.72 -18.86
C CYS A 33 4.73 -14.69 -18.51
N ARG A 34 4.35 -13.79 -17.60
CA ARG A 34 2.92 -13.54 -17.27
C ARG A 34 2.23 -12.57 -18.24
N ASN A 35 3.02 -11.77 -18.96
CA ASN A 35 2.52 -10.72 -19.85
C ASN A 35 3.48 -10.61 -21.04
N ARG A 36 3.00 -11.03 -22.21
CA ARG A 36 3.76 -11.04 -23.46
C ARG A 36 4.06 -9.63 -23.99
N GLU A 37 3.16 -8.68 -23.78
CA GLU A 37 3.37 -7.28 -24.18
C GLU A 37 4.51 -6.63 -23.39
N LYS A 38 4.64 -6.95 -22.09
CA LYS A 38 5.77 -6.52 -21.27
C LYS A 38 7.07 -7.08 -21.83
N LEU A 39 7.10 -8.37 -22.17
CA LEU A 39 8.28 -8.99 -22.81
C LEU A 39 8.64 -8.30 -24.12
N ALA A 40 7.65 -8.02 -24.96
CA ALA A 40 7.84 -7.32 -26.24
C ALA A 40 8.45 -5.93 -26.07
N ARG A 41 8.09 -5.20 -25.01
CA ARG A 41 8.65 -3.87 -24.72
C ARG A 41 10.08 -3.91 -24.20
N VAL A 42 10.40 -4.86 -23.32
CA VAL A 42 11.73 -4.93 -22.68
C VAL A 42 12.76 -5.68 -23.52
N LEU A 43 12.32 -6.61 -24.37
CA LEU A 43 13.19 -7.41 -25.23
C LEU A 43 12.51 -7.69 -26.59
N PRO A 44 12.45 -6.71 -27.49
CA PRO A 44 11.76 -6.84 -28.78
C PRO A 44 12.30 -8.00 -29.64
N GLU A 45 13.61 -8.23 -29.59
CA GLU A 45 14.31 -9.32 -30.30
C GLU A 45 13.80 -10.72 -29.96
N ALA A 46 13.28 -10.91 -28.74
CA ALA A 46 12.68 -12.17 -28.31
C ALA A 46 11.34 -12.46 -29.00
N ILE A 47 10.64 -11.44 -29.51
CA ILE A 47 9.38 -11.62 -30.24
C ILE A 47 9.64 -11.93 -31.72
N THR A 48 10.70 -11.34 -32.29
CA THR A 48 11.01 -11.42 -33.72
C THR A 48 11.85 -12.64 -34.09
N SER A 49 12.58 -13.21 -33.12
CA SER A 49 13.50 -14.34 -33.37
C SER A 49 12.73 -15.66 -33.48
N PRO A 50 12.91 -16.44 -34.57
CA PRO A 50 12.29 -17.76 -34.70
C PRO A 50 12.86 -18.79 -33.71
N ARG A 51 13.97 -18.46 -33.02
CA ARG A 51 14.61 -19.31 -32.01
C ARG A 51 14.03 -19.13 -30.61
N VAL A 52 13.08 -18.22 -30.43
CA VAL A 52 12.40 -17.98 -29.15
C VAL A 52 10.95 -18.43 -29.24
N GLN A 53 10.57 -19.37 -28.36
CA GLN A 53 9.19 -19.75 -28.14
C GLN A 53 8.69 -19.12 -26.83
N ILE A 54 7.58 -18.41 -26.88
CA ILE A 54 7.02 -17.69 -25.73
C ILE A 54 5.90 -18.52 -25.11
N PHE A 55 6.00 -18.73 -23.81
CA PHE A 55 4.98 -19.38 -22.99
C PHE A 55 4.37 -18.33 -22.06
N GLU A 56 3.15 -17.90 -22.38
CA GLU A 56 2.43 -16.89 -21.59
C GLU A 56 1.41 -17.55 -20.66
N GLY A 57 1.53 -17.31 -19.35
CA GLY A 57 0.59 -17.85 -18.38
C GLY A 57 1.00 -17.69 -16.93
N SER A 58 0.25 -18.36 -16.05
CA SER A 58 0.48 -18.33 -14.60
C SER A 58 1.57 -19.32 -14.19
N ILE A 59 2.34 -18.98 -13.15
CA ILE A 59 3.34 -19.89 -12.55
C ILE A 59 2.70 -21.14 -11.93
N HIS A 60 1.39 -21.12 -11.73
CA HIS A 60 0.61 -22.26 -11.22
C HIS A 60 0.06 -23.16 -12.34
N ASP A 61 0.26 -22.80 -13.62
CA ASP A 61 -0.14 -23.61 -14.77
C ASP A 61 0.92 -24.69 -15.04
N VAL A 62 0.79 -25.81 -14.33
CA VAL A 62 1.72 -26.95 -14.41
C VAL A 62 1.82 -27.52 -15.83
N PRO A 63 0.72 -27.75 -16.59
CA PRO A 63 0.82 -28.21 -17.98
C PRO A 63 1.59 -27.27 -18.91
N LEU A 64 1.41 -25.94 -18.75
CA LEU A 64 2.16 -24.95 -19.51
C LEU A 64 3.64 -24.97 -19.16
N LEU A 65 3.98 -25.06 -17.86
CA LEU A 65 5.36 -25.21 -17.40
C LEU A 65 6.01 -26.49 -17.91
N ALA A 66 5.31 -27.62 -17.90
CA ALA A 66 5.80 -28.88 -18.48
C ALA A 66 6.13 -28.73 -19.96
N SER A 67 5.29 -28.02 -20.71
CA SER A 67 5.52 -27.72 -22.13
C SER A 67 6.72 -26.80 -22.34
N CYS A 68 6.90 -25.80 -21.48
CA CYS A 68 8.04 -24.88 -21.48
C CYS A 68 9.37 -25.59 -21.11
N LEU A 69 9.33 -26.60 -20.25
CA LEU A 69 10.53 -27.31 -19.78
C LEU A 69 10.93 -28.49 -20.67
N ARG A 70 10.06 -28.89 -21.61
CA ARG A 70 10.28 -30.06 -22.46
C ARG A 70 11.50 -29.88 -23.37
N ASN A 71 12.35 -30.90 -23.42
CA ASN A 71 13.58 -30.94 -24.23
C ASN A 71 14.58 -29.81 -23.92
N CYS A 72 14.46 -29.18 -22.75
CA CYS A 72 15.42 -28.18 -22.31
C CYS A 72 16.65 -28.88 -21.70
N ARG A 73 17.83 -28.34 -22.01
CA ARG A 73 19.09 -28.68 -21.33
C ARG A 73 19.09 -28.13 -19.90
N ALA A 74 18.63 -26.90 -19.77
CA ALA A 74 18.67 -26.14 -18.53
C ALA A 74 17.46 -25.21 -18.42
N ALA A 75 17.01 -24.95 -17.18
CA ALA A 75 15.94 -24.04 -16.87
C ALA A 75 16.39 -23.01 -15.82
N PHE A 76 16.37 -21.74 -16.22
CA PHE A 76 16.75 -20.60 -15.38
C PHE A 76 15.54 -20.12 -14.58
N LEU A 77 15.58 -20.29 -13.26
CA LEU A 77 14.60 -19.79 -12.31
C LEU A 77 15.05 -18.42 -11.82
N VAL A 78 14.68 -17.39 -12.57
CA VAL A 78 15.11 -15.99 -12.37
C VAL A 78 13.94 -15.07 -12.03
N THR A 79 12.86 -15.63 -11.50
CA THR A 79 11.72 -14.86 -11.03
C THR A 79 12.04 -14.30 -9.65
N SER A 80 12.18 -12.99 -9.55
CA SER A 80 12.52 -12.29 -8.30
C SER A 80 11.63 -11.06 -8.09
N THR A 81 11.62 -10.56 -6.86
CA THR A 81 11.07 -9.25 -6.51
C THR A 81 12.09 -8.46 -5.70
N ASN A 82 11.99 -7.13 -5.75
CA ASN A 82 12.69 -6.25 -4.80
C ASN A 82 11.75 -5.78 -3.66
N ASP A 83 10.46 -6.12 -3.73
CA ASP A 83 9.47 -5.71 -2.73
C ASP A 83 9.50 -6.66 -1.53
N ASN A 84 9.83 -6.11 -0.36
CA ASN A 84 9.91 -6.88 0.89
C ASN A 84 8.53 -7.03 1.54
N VAL A 85 7.65 -7.83 0.93
CA VAL A 85 6.25 -8.03 1.38
C VAL A 85 6.12 -9.29 2.24
N PRO A 86 5.47 -9.23 3.43
CA PRO A 86 5.20 -10.40 4.26
C PRO A 86 4.47 -11.53 3.53
N GLY A 87 5.03 -12.74 3.61
CA GLY A 87 4.46 -13.92 2.98
C GLY A 87 4.59 -13.98 1.46
N PHE A 88 5.49 -13.18 0.88
CA PHE A 88 6.01 -13.36 -0.47
C PHE A 88 6.61 -14.77 -0.62
N ARG A 89 6.18 -15.50 -1.67
CA ARG A 89 6.50 -16.92 -1.88
C ARG A 89 6.68 -17.30 -3.35
N VAL A 90 7.01 -16.34 -4.21
CA VAL A 90 7.04 -16.56 -5.67
C VAL A 90 8.13 -17.54 -6.08
N GLY A 91 9.29 -17.53 -5.41
CA GLY A 91 10.35 -18.51 -5.64
C GLY A 91 9.90 -19.92 -5.28
N GLN A 92 9.27 -20.08 -4.10
CA GLN A 92 8.72 -21.36 -3.67
C GLN A 92 7.62 -21.86 -4.60
N ASP A 93 6.69 -21.00 -5.01
CA ASP A 93 5.57 -21.37 -5.88
C ASP A 93 6.03 -21.78 -7.28
N MET A 94 6.99 -21.03 -7.85
CA MET A 94 7.61 -21.37 -9.12
C MET A 94 8.35 -22.70 -9.02
N ALA A 95 9.22 -22.87 -8.02
CA ALA A 95 9.98 -24.11 -7.84
C ALA A 95 9.04 -25.30 -7.61
N THR A 96 8.00 -25.16 -6.81
CA THR A 96 7.01 -26.21 -6.56
C THR A 96 6.35 -26.64 -7.87
N SER A 97 5.85 -25.69 -8.66
CA SER A 97 5.14 -25.99 -9.92
C SER A 97 6.06 -26.60 -10.97
N VAL A 98 7.31 -26.11 -11.07
CA VAL A 98 8.36 -26.69 -11.92
C VAL A 98 8.68 -28.12 -11.52
N LEU A 99 8.84 -28.38 -10.21
CA LEU A 99 9.14 -29.71 -9.70
C LEU A 99 7.98 -30.68 -9.97
N VAL A 100 6.72 -30.25 -9.81
CA VAL A 100 5.56 -31.07 -10.17
C VAL A 100 5.58 -31.40 -11.67
N ALA A 101 5.78 -30.40 -12.53
CA ALA A 101 5.86 -30.59 -13.98
C ALA A 101 6.98 -31.59 -14.38
N LEU A 102 8.18 -31.45 -13.80
CA LEU A 102 9.30 -32.35 -14.09
C LEU A 102 9.07 -33.78 -13.57
N LYS A 103 8.46 -33.93 -12.38
CA LYS A 103 8.12 -35.27 -11.83
C LYS A 103 7.07 -35.96 -12.69
N GLU A 104 6.07 -35.23 -13.20
CA GLU A 104 5.07 -35.77 -14.11
C GLU A 104 5.65 -36.19 -15.45
N GLU A 105 6.51 -35.36 -16.05
CA GLU A 105 7.21 -35.72 -17.29
C GLU A 105 8.11 -36.93 -17.10
N LYS A 106 8.86 -36.99 -15.98
CA LYS A 106 9.69 -38.17 -15.64
C LYS A 106 8.89 -39.46 -15.54
N LYS A 107 7.67 -39.41 -14.96
CA LYS A 107 6.75 -40.56 -14.90
C LYS A 107 6.24 -40.98 -16.28
N LYS A 108 5.97 -40.03 -17.17
CA LYS A 108 5.47 -40.30 -18.54
C LYS A 108 6.53 -40.96 -19.42
N THR A 109 7.81 -40.69 -19.18
CA THR A 109 8.95 -41.22 -19.96
C THR A 109 9.63 -42.43 -19.35
N LEU A 110 8.99 -43.13 -18.39
CA LEU A 110 9.51 -44.38 -17.80
C LEU A 110 9.87 -45.41 -18.90
N GLY A 111 11.17 -45.51 -19.23
CA GLY A 111 11.71 -46.39 -20.28
C GLY A 111 12.36 -45.71 -21.49
N GLN A 112 12.35 -44.38 -21.59
CA GLN A 112 13.09 -43.60 -22.60
C GLN A 112 14.03 -42.59 -21.92
N PRO A 113 15.20 -42.27 -22.50
CA PRO A 113 16.09 -41.24 -21.97
C PRO A 113 15.45 -39.86 -22.17
N SER A 114 14.64 -39.39 -21.21
CA SER A 114 14.21 -38.00 -21.18
C SER A 114 15.25 -37.14 -20.47
N SER A 115 15.75 -36.14 -21.19
CA SER A 115 16.66 -35.13 -20.67
C SER A 115 15.89 -34.21 -19.73
N ILE A 116 15.94 -34.48 -18.43
CA ILE A 116 15.42 -33.56 -17.41
C ILE A 116 16.35 -32.35 -17.37
N PRO A 117 15.83 -31.11 -17.53
CA PRO A 117 16.67 -29.92 -17.49
C PRO A 117 17.30 -29.74 -16.11
N LYS A 118 18.57 -29.32 -16.10
CA LYS A 118 19.21 -28.80 -14.88
C LYS A 118 18.52 -27.50 -14.47
N LEU A 119 18.22 -27.32 -13.18
CA LEU A 119 17.60 -26.09 -12.68
C LEU A 119 18.67 -25.10 -12.21
N ILE A 120 18.62 -23.86 -12.66
CA ILE A 120 19.58 -22.82 -12.25
C ILE A 120 18.79 -21.74 -11.52
N LEU A 121 18.93 -21.70 -10.19
CA LEU A 121 18.23 -20.76 -9.33
C LEU A 121 19.05 -19.47 -9.19
N LEU A 122 18.43 -18.33 -9.46
CA LEU A 122 18.92 -17.04 -9.00
C LEU A 122 18.59 -16.87 -7.51
N SER A 123 19.61 -16.98 -6.67
CA SER A 123 19.56 -16.73 -5.23
C SER A 123 20.39 -15.49 -4.88
N SER A 124 20.97 -15.40 -3.69
CA SER A 124 21.72 -14.24 -3.22
C SER A 124 22.90 -14.62 -2.32
N ALA A 125 24.03 -13.93 -2.48
CA ALA A 125 25.18 -14.06 -1.60
C ALA A 125 24.86 -13.65 -0.16
N THR A 126 23.93 -12.71 0.06
CA THR A 126 23.58 -12.19 1.40
C THR A 126 23.13 -13.29 2.37
N ILE A 127 22.47 -14.34 1.85
CA ILE A 127 21.99 -15.48 2.65
C ILE A 127 23.00 -16.62 2.77
N ASP A 128 24.20 -16.46 2.23
CA ASP A 128 25.29 -17.44 2.25
C ASP A 128 26.46 -16.95 3.10
N ASP A 129 26.84 -17.68 4.14
CA ASP A 129 27.88 -17.26 5.08
C ASP A 129 29.28 -17.21 4.47
N VAL A 130 29.56 -18.04 3.46
CA VAL A 130 30.89 -18.11 2.83
C VAL A 130 31.05 -16.98 1.83
N LEU A 131 30.07 -16.78 0.95
CA LEU A 131 30.13 -15.70 -0.04
C LEU A 131 30.07 -14.34 0.66
N SER A 132 29.09 -14.12 1.53
CA SER A 132 28.98 -12.82 2.24
C SER A 132 30.04 -12.55 3.32
N ARG A 133 31.10 -13.37 3.45
CA ARG A 133 32.17 -13.20 4.46
C ARG A 133 32.86 -11.85 4.40
N ASN A 134 32.94 -11.26 3.20
CA ASN A 134 33.55 -9.95 2.96
C ASN A 134 32.55 -8.79 3.07
N THR A 135 31.26 -9.08 3.29
CA THR A 135 30.23 -8.06 3.54
C THR A 135 30.31 -7.61 5.00
N PRO A 136 30.47 -6.31 5.30
CA PRO A 136 30.49 -5.82 6.66
C PRO A 136 29.30 -6.30 7.48
N TYR A 137 29.53 -6.83 8.69
CA TYR A 137 28.51 -7.48 9.52
C TYR A 137 27.24 -6.63 9.70
N LEU A 138 27.40 -5.34 10.00
CA LEU A 138 26.27 -4.42 10.17
C LEU A 138 25.48 -4.23 8.87
N LEU A 139 26.17 -4.09 7.74
CA LEU A 139 25.53 -3.98 6.42
C LEU A 139 24.77 -5.27 6.07
N ARG A 140 25.36 -6.43 6.34
CA ARG A 140 24.70 -7.73 6.11
C ARG A 140 23.43 -7.87 6.94
N ARG A 141 23.44 -7.46 8.22
CA ARG A 141 22.21 -7.48 9.05
C ARG A 141 21.13 -6.55 8.50
N VAL A 142 21.50 -5.35 8.09
CA VAL A 142 20.57 -4.38 7.49
C VAL A 142 19.93 -4.95 6.23
N LEU A 143 20.72 -5.57 5.36
CA LEU A 143 20.21 -6.24 4.16
C LEU A 143 19.22 -7.35 4.56
N LEU A 144 19.63 -8.25 5.46
CA LEU A 144 18.79 -9.36 5.93
C LEU A 144 17.48 -8.90 6.59
N TRP A 145 17.42 -7.71 7.18
CA TRP A 145 16.20 -7.14 7.74
C TRP A 145 15.34 -6.41 6.70
N SER A 146 15.95 -5.57 5.87
CA SER A 146 15.25 -4.74 4.87
C SER A 146 14.62 -5.55 3.75
N ALA A 147 15.14 -6.74 3.44
CA ALA A 147 14.57 -7.69 2.47
C ALA A 147 14.30 -9.07 3.09
N SER A 148 13.94 -9.11 4.38
CA SER A 148 13.77 -10.33 5.18
C SER A 148 12.85 -11.38 4.56
N HIS A 149 11.73 -10.97 3.94
CA HIS A 149 10.78 -11.89 3.30
C HIS A 149 11.30 -12.43 1.97
N VAL A 150 11.97 -11.61 1.17
CA VAL A 150 12.63 -12.05 -0.07
C VAL A 150 13.71 -13.10 0.25
N TYR A 151 14.52 -12.84 1.28
CA TYR A 151 15.54 -13.79 1.72
C TYR A 151 14.96 -15.04 2.38
N ALA A 152 13.81 -14.95 3.06
CA ALA A 152 13.12 -16.11 3.60
C ALA A 152 12.59 -17.02 2.47
N ASP A 153 12.02 -16.43 1.41
CA ASP A 153 11.55 -17.15 0.23
C ASP A 153 12.69 -17.84 -0.52
N LEU A 154 13.83 -17.16 -0.73
CA LEU A 154 15.02 -17.76 -1.32
C LEU A 154 15.53 -18.95 -0.51
N ARG A 155 15.63 -18.82 0.83
CA ARG A 155 16.04 -19.93 1.71
C ARG A 155 15.08 -21.11 1.64
N ALA A 156 13.78 -20.86 1.52
CA ALA A 156 12.79 -21.92 1.40
C ALA A 156 12.85 -22.59 0.01
N THR A 157 13.03 -21.81 -1.04
CA THR A 157 13.22 -22.29 -2.42
C THR A 157 14.46 -23.16 -2.55
N GLU A 158 15.59 -22.75 -1.97
CA GLU A 158 16.82 -23.58 -1.95
C GLU A 158 16.58 -24.92 -1.26
N ARG A 159 15.86 -24.93 -0.13
CA ARG A 159 15.51 -26.17 0.58
C ARG A 159 14.64 -27.09 -0.26
N LEU A 160 13.63 -26.56 -0.97
CA LEU A 160 12.76 -27.35 -1.85
C LEU A 160 13.56 -28.01 -2.98
N LEU A 161 14.45 -27.27 -3.63
CA LEU A 161 15.25 -27.80 -4.75
C LEU A 161 16.29 -28.84 -4.28
N ARG A 162 16.89 -28.64 -3.10
CA ARG A 162 17.78 -29.65 -2.49
C ARG A 162 17.05 -30.94 -2.15
N ALA A 163 15.88 -30.83 -1.53
CA ALA A 163 15.04 -32.00 -1.22
C ALA A 163 14.60 -32.73 -2.50
N ALA A 164 14.31 -32.00 -3.59
CA ALA A 164 13.94 -32.62 -4.86
C ALA A 164 15.08 -33.39 -5.55
N HIS A 165 16.34 -33.01 -5.30
CA HIS A 165 17.48 -33.77 -5.75
C HIS A 165 17.54 -35.14 -5.06
N GLU A 166 17.37 -35.16 -3.74
CA GLU A 166 17.36 -36.39 -2.94
C GLU A 166 16.18 -37.31 -3.30
N ASP A 167 14.98 -36.73 -3.45
CA ASP A 167 13.74 -37.48 -3.71
C ASP A 167 13.61 -37.95 -5.16
N SER A 168 13.95 -37.08 -6.12
CA SER A 168 13.62 -37.29 -7.53
C SER A 168 14.83 -37.20 -8.47
N GLY A 169 16.05 -36.98 -7.96
CA GLY A 169 17.27 -36.85 -8.75
C GLY A 169 17.31 -35.61 -9.65
N ILE A 170 16.52 -34.57 -9.33
CA ILE A 170 16.50 -33.33 -10.11
C ILE A 170 17.69 -32.45 -9.67
N THR A 171 18.63 -32.21 -10.58
CA THR A 171 19.84 -31.44 -10.28
C THR A 171 19.58 -29.94 -10.36
N SER A 172 20.12 -29.20 -9.39
CA SER A 172 20.01 -27.73 -9.31
C SER A 172 21.38 -27.06 -9.07
N ILE A 173 21.57 -25.84 -9.55
CA ILE A 173 22.72 -24.97 -9.25
C ILE A 173 22.20 -23.69 -8.58
N PHE A 174 22.84 -23.24 -7.51
CA PHE A 174 22.42 -22.07 -6.72
C PHE A 174 23.35 -20.90 -6.98
N ILE A 175 22.98 -20.02 -7.90
CA ILE A 175 23.78 -18.85 -8.28
C ILE A 175 23.48 -17.72 -7.29
N LYS A 176 24.53 -17.22 -6.62
CA LYS A 176 24.43 -16.31 -5.48
C LYS A 176 25.25 -15.03 -5.72
N PRO A 177 24.73 -14.08 -6.50
CA PRO A 177 25.38 -12.80 -6.70
C PRO A 177 25.27 -11.87 -5.49
N GLY A 178 26.18 -10.89 -5.43
CA GLY A 178 26.07 -9.68 -4.60
C GLY A 178 25.12 -8.64 -5.23
N ALA A 179 25.39 -7.35 -5.04
CA ALA A 179 24.57 -6.29 -5.62
C ALA A 179 24.63 -6.31 -7.16
N LEU A 180 23.50 -6.10 -7.82
CA LEU A 180 23.39 -6.12 -9.28
C LEU A 180 23.18 -4.72 -9.85
N SER A 181 23.68 -4.47 -11.05
CA SER A 181 23.57 -3.19 -11.73
C SER A 181 23.34 -3.36 -13.24
N VAL A 182 22.66 -2.38 -13.85
CA VAL A 182 22.54 -2.26 -15.30
C VAL A 182 23.82 -1.57 -15.80
N ASP A 183 24.78 -2.38 -16.27
CA ASP A 183 26.05 -1.95 -16.85
C ASP A 183 26.40 -2.86 -18.04
N ARG A 184 27.38 -2.46 -18.84
CA ARG A 184 27.93 -3.28 -19.93
C ARG A 184 28.58 -4.56 -19.39
N GLN A 185 28.64 -5.59 -20.22
CA GLN A 185 29.40 -6.81 -19.94
C GLN A 185 30.90 -6.47 -19.85
N ARG A 186 31.56 -6.96 -18.80
CA ARG A 186 32.99 -6.71 -18.55
C ARG A 186 33.79 -8.00 -18.53
N GLY A 187 33.17 -9.12 -18.20
CA GLY A 187 33.80 -10.42 -18.03
C GLY A 187 33.42 -11.02 -16.69
N HIS A 188 33.19 -12.33 -16.68
CA HIS A 188 32.73 -13.08 -15.51
C HIS A 188 33.68 -14.23 -15.18
N GLY A 189 33.61 -14.69 -13.94
CA GLY A 189 34.18 -15.96 -13.49
C GLY A 189 33.32 -16.55 -12.38
N LEU A 190 33.34 -17.88 -12.25
CA LEU A 190 32.58 -18.60 -11.22
C LEU A 190 33.48 -18.94 -10.02
N SER A 191 32.97 -18.73 -8.81
CA SER A 191 33.71 -18.99 -7.57
C SER A 191 32.81 -19.63 -6.51
N PHE A 192 33.39 -20.48 -5.66
CA PHE A 192 32.70 -21.06 -4.51
C PHE A 192 32.86 -20.22 -3.25
N THR A 193 33.72 -19.20 -3.27
CA THR A 193 34.09 -18.44 -2.06
C THR A 193 34.09 -16.93 -2.23
N GLU A 194 33.88 -16.44 -3.46
CA GLU A 194 33.91 -15.02 -3.76
C GLU A 194 32.75 -14.62 -4.67
N GLU A 195 32.29 -13.40 -4.49
CA GLU A 195 31.32 -12.71 -5.32
C GLU A 195 31.78 -11.26 -5.57
N SER A 196 31.39 -10.69 -6.72
CA SER A 196 31.59 -9.28 -6.98
C SER A 196 30.34 -8.46 -6.68
N SER A 197 30.53 -7.27 -6.10
CA SER A 197 29.46 -6.35 -5.74
C SER A 197 29.93 -4.90 -5.96
N PRO A 198 29.34 -4.12 -6.89
CA PRO A 198 28.26 -4.51 -7.82
C PRO A 198 28.76 -5.37 -9.00
N LEU A 199 27.87 -6.23 -9.52
CA LEU A 199 28.03 -7.08 -10.71
C LEU A 199 27.01 -6.68 -11.79
N SER A 200 27.39 -6.70 -13.07
CA SER A 200 26.44 -6.40 -14.15
C SER A 200 25.47 -7.56 -14.39
N TYR A 201 24.22 -7.27 -14.81
CA TYR A 201 23.27 -8.33 -15.18
C TYR A 201 23.78 -9.21 -16.33
N LEU A 202 24.59 -8.66 -17.25
CA LEU A 202 25.18 -9.42 -18.36
C LEU A 202 26.31 -10.35 -17.90
N ASP A 203 27.16 -9.91 -16.96
CA ASP A 203 28.19 -10.78 -16.38
C ASP A 203 27.56 -11.90 -15.52
N LEU A 204 26.51 -11.57 -14.76
CA LEU A 204 25.71 -12.57 -14.05
C LEU A 204 25.12 -13.59 -15.03
N ALA A 205 24.40 -13.13 -16.06
CA ALA A 205 23.76 -14.00 -17.04
C ALA A 205 24.77 -14.92 -17.74
N ALA A 206 25.94 -14.39 -18.10
CA ALA A 206 27.00 -15.17 -18.71
C ALA A 206 27.52 -16.28 -17.76
N GLY A 207 27.76 -15.97 -16.48
CA GLY A 207 28.14 -16.98 -15.49
C GLY A 207 27.04 -18.01 -15.23
N MET A 208 25.76 -17.62 -15.26
CA MET A 208 24.64 -18.56 -15.16
C MET A 208 24.63 -19.54 -16.34
N ILE A 209 24.89 -19.05 -17.56
CA ILE A 209 24.96 -19.87 -18.78
C ILE A 209 26.18 -20.81 -18.73
N GLU A 210 27.36 -20.32 -18.33
CA GLU A 210 28.57 -21.13 -18.14
C GLU A 210 28.31 -22.29 -17.17
N ALA A 211 27.72 -22.00 -16.00
CA ALA A 211 27.39 -23.02 -15.01
C ALA A 211 26.34 -24.03 -15.52
N ALA A 212 25.38 -23.57 -16.34
CA ALA A 212 24.37 -24.43 -16.96
C ALA A 212 24.97 -25.37 -18.02
N ASP A 213 26.00 -24.89 -18.74
CA ASP A 213 26.65 -25.60 -19.83
C ASP A 213 27.82 -26.50 -19.41
N ASP A 214 28.21 -26.45 -18.13
CA ASP A 214 29.22 -27.34 -17.55
C ASP A 214 28.82 -28.82 -17.70
N ALA A 215 29.57 -29.52 -18.55
CA ALA A 215 29.38 -30.94 -18.87
C ALA A 215 29.90 -31.87 -17.77
N GLU A 216 30.83 -31.40 -16.94
CA GLU A 216 31.45 -32.20 -15.87
C GLU A 216 30.62 -32.18 -14.58
N GLY A 217 29.65 -31.26 -14.46
CA GLY A 217 28.78 -31.16 -13.29
C GLY A 217 29.49 -30.63 -12.04
N SER A 218 30.59 -29.90 -12.20
CA SER A 218 31.40 -29.29 -11.15
C SER A 218 30.60 -28.33 -10.25
N TYR A 219 29.52 -27.75 -10.78
CA TYR A 219 28.65 -26.81 -10.06
C TYR A 219 27.36 -27.44 -9.50
N ASP A 220 27.12 -28.72 -9.78
CA ASP A 220 25.86 -29.38 -9.44
C ASP A 220 25.66 -29.41 -7.91
N MET A 221 24.46 -28.99 -7.49
CA MET A 221 24.04 -28.85 -6.09
C MET A 221 24.86 -27.88 -5.23
N ARG A 222 25.70 -27.04 -5.84
CA ARG A 222 26.62 -26.12 -5.15
C ARG A 222 26.12 -24.68 -5.15
N ASN A 223 26.60 -23.91 -4.17
CA ASN A 223 26.44 -22.45 -4.11
C ASN A 223 27.58 -21.81 -4.90
N VAL A 224 27.25 -20.98 -5.88
CA VAL A 224 28.22 -20.42 -6.81
C VAL A 224 28.06 -18.91 -6.85
N GLY A 225 29.10 -18.19 -6.45
CA GLY A 225 29.24 -16.76 -6.66
C GLY A 225 29.72 -16.45 -8.07
N VAL A 226 29.41 -15.24 -8.54
CA VAL A 226 29.91 -14.72 -9.82
C VAL A 226 30.79 -13.51 -9.55
N VAL A 227 32.01 -13.53 -10.07
CA VAL A 227 33.02 -12.48 -9.93
C VAL A 227 33.28 -11.79 -11.26
N ASN A 228 33.61 -10.50 -11.20
CA ASN A 228 33.99 -9.72 -12.36
C ASN A 228 35.51 -9.87 -12.59
N VAL A 229 35.91 -10.34 -13.77
CA VAL A 229 37.32 -10.53 -14.17
C VAL A 229 37.81 -9.50 -15.20
N GLY A 230 36.94 -8.57 -15.60
CA GLY A 230 37.07 -7.69 -16.76
C GLY A 230 37.84 -6.38 -16.61
N GLY A 231 38.43 -6.11 -15.45
CA GLY A 231 39.07 -4.81 -15.16
C GLY A 231 38.06 -3.69 -14.83
N GLY A 232 38.05 -3.27 -13.57
CA GLY A 232 37.18 -2.20 -13.04
C GLY A 232 35.81 -2.70 -12.52
N ARG A 233 35.34 -2.11 -11.40
CA ARG A 233 34.02 -2.43 -10.83
C ARG A 233 32.90 -1.97 -11.76
N ALA A 234 31.79 -2.70 -11.80
CA ALA A 234 30.61 -2.28 -12.54
C ALA A 234 30.18 -0.89 -12.05
N ALA A 235 29.91 0.02 -12.98
CA ALA A 235 29.51 1.38 -12.66
C ALA A 235 27.98 1.46 -12.66
N PHE A 236 27.42 2.09 -11.64
CA PHE A 236 26.03 2.51 -11.73
C PHE A 236 25.95 3.73 -12.68
N PRO A 237 24.97 3.77 -13.60
CA PRO A 237 24.90 4.79 -14.64
C PRO A 237 24.91 6.21 -14.08
N ARG A 238 25.75 7.10 -14.64
CA ARG A 238 25.77 8.53 -14.30
C ARG A 238 24.61 9.23 -15.01
N GLY A 239 23.72 9.83 -14.23
CA GLY A 239 22.52 10.52 -14.72
C GLY A 239 21.20 9.86 -14.29
N LEU A 240 21.26 8.67 -13.72
CA LEU A 240 20.33 8.22 -12.68
C LEU A 240 21.00 8.44 -11.32
N PRO A 241 20.22 8.61 -10.24
CA PRO A 241 20.83 8.84 -8.94
C PRO A 241 21.76 7.67 -8.61
N SER A 242 22.91 8.00 -8.02
CA SER A 242 23.97 7.07 -7.63
C SER A 242 23.40 5.84 -6.89
N PRO A 243 24.11 4.71 -6.80
CA PRO A 243 23.63 3.50 -6.14
C PRO A 243 23.33 3.64 -4.65
N ALA A 244 23.54 4.83 -4.09
CA ALA A 244 22.93 5.23 -2.83
C ALA A 244 21.40 5.45 -2.91
N THR A 245 20.75 5.21 -4.07
CA THR A 245 19.29 5.37 -4.24
C THR A 245 18.51 4.10 -4.56
N MET A 246 19.13 2.91 -4.39
CA MET A 246 18.40 1.64 -4.33
C MET A 246 18.62 0.88 -3.00
N LEU A 247 18.62 1.63 -1.90
CA LEU A 247 18.27 1.13 -0.56
C LEU A 247 17.19 2.06 -0.01
N PRO A 248 15.92 1.64 0.20
CA PRO A 248 15.07 2.37 1.10
C PRO A 248 15.53 2.04 2.53
N VAL A 249 15.88 3.08 3.28
CA VAL A 249 16.02 3.09 4.74
C VAL A 249 17.28 2.41 5.27
N THR A 250 18.32 3.20 5.59
CA THR A 250 19.28 3.05 6.73
C THR A 250 20.57 3.89 6.59
N LEU A 251 20.54 4.99 5.83
CA LEU A 251 21.62 6.00 5.85
C LEU A 251 21.13 7.37 6.34
N LEU A 252 20.13 7.39 7.23
CA LEU A 252 19.76 8.58 8.01
C LEU A 252 20.26 8.53 9.47
N ALA A 253 20.99 7.49 9.87
CA ALA A 253 21.34 7.24 11.28
C ALA A 253 22.85 7.34 11.60
N LEU A 254 23.72 7.65 10.63
CA LEU A 254 25.17 7.73 10.87
C LEU A 254 25.81 9.10 10.57
N GLU A 255 25.03 10.07 10.09
CA GLU A 255 25.46 11.49 10.05
C GLU A 255 25.13 12.24 11.36
N LEU A 256 24.38 11.63 12.28
CA LEU A 256 23.98 12.25 13.55
C LEU A 256 24.94 12.03 14.73
N LEU A 257 26.14 11.47 14.50
CA LEU A 257 27.05 11.10 15.61
C LEU A 257 28.51 11.59 15.49
N LEU A 258 28.90 12.37 14.46
CA LEU A 258 30.31 12.79 14.33
C LEU A 258 30.59 14.21 13.78
N LEU A 259 29.66 15.17 13.82
CA LEU A 259 29.98 16.58 13.53
C LEU A 259 29.34 17.54 14.55
N SER A 260 29.82 17.47 15.79
CA SER A 260 29.93 18.64 16.64
C SER A 260 31.23 19.39 16.28
N SER A 261 31.21 20.19 15.21
CA SER A 261 31.94 21.47 15.05
C SER A 261 32.10 21.89 13.58
N ALA A 262 31.93 23.20 13.36
CA ALA A 262 32.18 24.01 12.16
C ALA A 262 31.09 24.03 11.05
N ALA A 263 30.48 25.20 10.93
CA ALA A 263 29.45 25.57 9.97
C ALA A 263 29.99 25.79 8.54
N ALA A 264 29.15 25.44 7.55
CA ALA A 264 29.03 26.16 6.28
C ALA A 264 27.62 25.92 5.71
N ALA A 265 26.78 26.94 5.74
CA ALA A 265 25.42 26.91 5.22
C ALA A 265 25.42 26.89 3.69
N ASN A 266 24.59 26.04 3.10
CA ASN A 266 24.12 26.18 1.72
C ASN A 266 22.58 26.36 1.81
N PRO A 267 21.98 27.44 1.29
CA PRO A 267 20.56 27.73 1.49
C PRO A 267 19.73 26.94 0.47
N GLY A 268 19.37 25.70 0.81
CA GLY A 268 18.42 24.88 0.05
C GLY A 268 17.15 24.68 0.86
N ALA A 269 16.01 25.12 0.31
CA ALA A 269 14.62 25.02 0.79
C ALA A 269 14.38 24.30 2.13
N ALA A 270 13.85 25.02 3.11
CA ALA A 270 13.38 24.43 4.36
C ALA A 270 12.36 23.31 4.07
N LYS A 271 12.49 22.16 4.74
CA LYS A 271 11.53 21.05 4.66
C LYS A 271 10.41 21.25 5.69
N HIS A 272 9.17 20.86 5.34
CA HIS A 272 8.05 20.86 6.29
C HIS A 272 8.36 20.00 7.52
N GLN A 273 7.84 20.40 8.69
CA GLN A 273 8.11 19.73 9.96
C GLN A 273 6.91 18.89 10.36
N CYS A 274 7.01 17.56 10.21
CA CYS A 274 5.97 16.62 10.64
C CYS A 274 6.41 15.83 11.87
N ARG A 275 5.50 15.65 12.82
CA ARG A 275 5.71 14.86 14.04
C ARG A 275 4.52 13.96 14.33
N ASP A 276 4.84 12.70 14.60
CA ASP A 276 3.87 11.69 15.02
C ASP A 276 3.63 11.74 16.54
N PHE A 277 2.38 11.45 16.92
CA PHE A 277 1.94 11.36 18.31
C PHE A 277 1.08 10.11 18.56
N LEU A 278 1.11 9.64 19.81
CA LEU A 278 0.11 8.75 20.38
C LEU A 278 -0.54 9.52 21.53
N ILE A 279 -1.78 9.94 21.34
CA ILE A 279 -2.48 10.87 22.23
C ILE A 279 -3.45 10.07 23.10
N PRO A 280 -3.23 9.98 24.42
CA PRO A 280 -4.23 9.41 25.31
C PRO A 280 -5.43 10.35 25.42
N VAL A 281 -6.63 9.81 25.26
CA VAL A 281 -7.90 10.54 25.39
C VAL A 281 -8.85 9.75 26.29
N SER A 282 -9.56 10.47 27.15
CA SER A 282 -10.64 9.93 27.97
C SER A 282 -11.97 10.36 27.36
N VAL A 283 -12.80 9.39 26.99
CA VAL A 283 -14.02 9.59 26.23
C VAL A 283 -15.20 9.19 27.08
N THR A 284 -16.14 10.11 27.29
CA THR A 284 -17.43 9.79 27.91
C THR A 284 -18.51 9.98 26.86
N ALA A 285 -19.13 8.90 26.42
CA ALA A 285 -20.09 8.90 25.33
C ALA A 285 -21.20 7.85 25.56
N PRO A 286 -22.37 8.00 24.92
CA PRO A 286 -23.33 6.91 24.86
C PRO A 286 -22.79 5.77 23.98
N TYR A 287 -22.87 4.56 24.50
CA TYR A 287 -22.64 3.30 23.80
C TYR A 287 -23.98 2.58 23.63
N TYR A 288 -24.26 2.13 22.42
CA TYR A 288 -25.48 1.42 22.07
C TYR A 288 -25.31 -0.09 22.19
N ASP A 289 -26.33 -0.77 22.72
CA ASP A 289 -26.38 -2.21 22.79
C ASP A 289 -26.79 -2.76 21.40
N ILE A 290 -25.80 -3.22 20.64
CA ILE A 290 -25.99 -3.76 19.30
C ILE A 290 -26.22 -5.27 19.37
N ASN A 291 -27.44 -5.69 19.02
CA ASN A 291 -27.90 -7.07 18.97
C ASN A 291 -27.48 -7.75 17.66
N LEU A 292 -26.17 -7.83 17.40
CA LEU A 292 -25.58 -8.57 16.29
C LEU A 292 -24.55 -9.56 16.81
N SER A 293 -24.64 -10.81 16.36
CA SER A 293 -23.62 -11.84 16.63
C SER A 293 -22.97 -12.24 15.31
N ILE A 294 -21.68 -11.96 15.17
CA ILE A 294 -20.93 -12.24 13.94
C ILE A 294 -19.88 -13.31 14.23
N ASN A 295 -20.14 -14.53 13.78
CA ASN A 295 -19.25 -15.67 13.95
C ASN A 295 -18.62 -16.12 12.63
N THR A 296 -19.34 -15.95 11.54
CA THR A 296 -19.00 -16.41 10.20
C THR A 296 -19.34 -15.35 9.16
N ASP A 297 -18.80 -15.50 7.94
CA ASP A 297 -19.19 -14.64 6.82
C ASP A 297 -20.67 -14.81 6.42
N TRP A 298 -21.33 -15.91 6.82
CA TRP A 298 -22.78 -16.07 6.63
C TRP A 298 -23.57 -15.10 7.52
N ASP A 299 -23.12 -14.87 8.75
CA ASP A 299 -23.75 -13.88 9.64
C ASP A 299 -23.58 -12.45 9.08
N LEU A 300 -22.45 -12.17 8.41
CA LEU A 300 -22.24 -10.91 7.70
C LEU A 300 -23.16 -10.79 6.47
N LEU A 301 -23.36 -11.87 5.73
CA LEU A 301 -24.30 -11.87 4.61
C LEU A 301 -25.72 -11.56 5.09
N ASP A 302 -26.16 -12.16 6.19
CA ASP A 302 -27.45 -11.87 6.82
C ASP A 302 -27.55 -10.41 7.26
N TYR A 303 -26.49 -9.85 7.85
CA TYR A 303 -26.40 -8.41 8.14
C TYR A 303 -26.54 -7.56 6.87
N ILE A 304 -25.82 -7.88 5.79
CA ILE A 304 -25.88 -7.13 4.52
C ILE A 304 -27.31 -7.19 3.95
N ILE A 305 -27.92 -8.37 3.89
CA ILE A 305 -29.30 -8.53 3.38
C ILE A 305 -30.26 -7.69 4.22
N ASN A 306 -30.22 -7.82 5.55
CA ASN A 306 -31.17 -7.13 6.41
C ASN A 306 -30.96 -5.60 6.41
N SER A 307 -29.73 -5.12 6.29
CA SER A 307 -29.40 -3.68 6.24
C SER A 307 -29.64 -3.02 4.88
N THR A 308 -29.64 -3.79 3.77
CA THR A 308 -29.79 -3.24 2.41
C THR A 308 -31.18 -3.44 1.80
N ARG A 309 -32.04 -4.21 2.46
CA ARG A 309 -33.44 -4.40 2.07
C ARG A 309 -34.21 -3.06 1.96
N ARG A 310 -35.16 -3.01 1.02
CA ARG A 310 -36.04 -1.85 0.82
C ARG A 310 -36.81 -1.45 2.08
N ASP A 311 -37.22 -2.43 2.89
CA ASP A 311 -37.94 -2.26 4.15
C ASP A 311 -37.03 -2.33 5.39
N SER A 312 -35.70 -2.18 5.22
CA SER A 312 -34.72 -2.33 6.30
C SER A 312 -35.00 -1.41 7.49
N GLN A 313 -35.38 -0.15 7.24
CA GLN A 313 -35.71 0.80 8.32
C GLN A 313 -36.86 0.32 9.22
N GLN A 314 -37.74 -0.55 8.73
CA GLN A 314 -38.85 -1.12 9.50
C GLN A 314 -38.49 -2.47 10.12
N THR A 315 -37.72 -3.29 9.40
CA THR A 315 -37.50 -4.72 9.72
C THR A 315 -36.17 -5.00 10.42
N PHE A 316 -35.16 -4.15 10.25
CA PHE A 316 -33.84 -4.33 10.81
C PHE A 316 -33.59 -3.28 11.90
N LYS A 317 -33.76 -3.70 13.16
CA LYS A 317 -33.56 -2.88 14.37
C LYS A 317 -32.47 -3.49 15.25
N PRO A 318 -31.19 -3.38 14.85
CA PRO A 318 -30.09 -4.01 15.57
C PRO A 318 -29.76 -3.33 16.89
N ILE A 319 -30.31 -2.14 17.17
CA ILE A 319 -30.03 -1.37 18.39
C ILE A 319 -31.17 -1.60 19.38
N GLY A 320 -30.83 -2.13 20.57
CA GLY A 320 -31.78 -2.36 21.65
C GLY A 320 -31.89 -1.18 22.61
N GLY A 321 -30.78 -0.87 23.30
CA GLY A 321 -30.67 0.18 24.31
C GLY A 321 -29.39 0.98 24.19
N ASN A 322 -29.13 1.84 25.17
CA ASN A 322 -27.84 2.50 25.33
C ASN A 322 -27.50 2.72 26.80
N HIS A 323 -26.22 2.92 27.06
CA HIS A 323 -25.68 3.34 28.34
C HIS A 323 -24.55 4.35 28.11
N SER A 324 -24.19 5.13 29.12
CA SER A 324 -23.06 6.04 29.04
C SER A 324 -21.89 5.46 29.83
N GLU A 325 -20.70 5.43 29.22
CA GLU A 325 -19.49 4.94 29.85
C GLU A 325 -18.32 5.89 29.57
N SER A 326 -17.36 5.94 30.51
CA SER A 326 -16.08 6.61 30.30
C SER A 326 -14.99 5.60 30.02
N THR A 327 -14.34 5.73 28.86
CA THR A 327 -13.32 4.80 28.38
C THR A 327 -12.08 5.55 27.91
N ASN A 328 -10.90 4.98 28.17
CA ASN A 328 -9.63 5.56 27.73
C ASN A 328 -9.17 4.93 26.42
N TYR A 329 -8.82 5.76 25.45
CA TYR A 329 -8.26 5.36 24.16
C TYR A 329 -6.93 6.05 23.91
N THR A 330 -6.12 5.47 23.04
CA THR A 330 -4.90 6.10 22.50
C THR A 330 -5.10 6.34 21.02
N ILE A 331 -4.92 7.58 20.58
CA ILE A 331 -5.16 8.00 19.20
C ILE A 331 -3.84 8.30 18.50
N GLY A 332 -3.59 7.61 17.39
CA GLY A 332 -2.47 7.88 16.50
C GLY A 332 -2.71 9.15 15.70
N ALA A 333 -1.79 10.11 15.75
CA ALA A 333 -1.92 11.39 15.05
C ALA A 333 -0.58 11.87 14.47
N THR A 334 -0.66 12.79 13.51
CA THR A 334 0.49 13.49 12.93
C THR A 334 0.15 14.97 12.83
N PHE A 335 1.03 15.81 13.36
CA PHE A 335 0.98 17.26 13.13
C PHE A 335 2.10 17.65 12.18
N CYS A 336 1.77 18.40 11.14
CA CYS A 336 2.71 18.96 10.19
C CYS A 336 2.59 20.49 10.16
N ALA A 337 3.73 21.17 10.22
CA ALA A 337 3.84 22.61 10.05
C ALA A 337 4.55 22.98 8.73
N PRO A 338 4.15 24.06 8.06
CA PRO A 338 4.81 24.54 6.86
C PRO A 338 6.28 24.90 7.16
N ALA A 339 7.15 24.73 6.16
CA ALA A 339 8.59 24.92 6.35
C ALA A 339 8.96 26.37 6.70
N ASN A 340 8.18 27.33 6.19
CA ASN A 340 8.27 28.74 6.51
C ASN A 340 7.01 29.14 7.27
N ALA A 341 7.14 29.43 8.57
CA ALA A 341 6.03 29.89 9.39
C ALA A 341 5.62 31.30 8.95
N GLY A 342 4.45 31.42 8.32
CA GLY A 342 3.77 32.68 8.02
C GLY A 342 2.47 32.80 8.83
N ASN A 343 1.70 33.88 8.64
CA ASN A 343 0.44 34.08 9.38
C ASN A 343 -0.55 32.90 9.22
N ALA A 344 -0.55 32.23 8.06
CA ALA A 344 -1.40 31.08 7.78
C ALA A 344 -1.03 29.83 8.61
N SER A 345 0.19 29.71 9.13
CA SER A 345 0.63 28.51 9.86
C SER A 345 -0.10 28.32 11.19
N GLY A 346 -0.70 29.39 11.74
CA GLY A 346 -1.56 29.32 12.92
C GLY A 346 -2.98 28.80 12.64
N THR A 347 -3.33 28.56 11.37
CA THR A 347 -4.55 27.86 10.97
C THR A 347 -4.24 26.39 10.78
N VAL A 348 -4.91 25.52 11.55
CA VAL A 348 -4.75 24.07 11.48
C VAL A 348 -5.92 23.44 10.75
N LEU A 349 -5.64 22.69 9.69
CA LEU A 349 -6.62 21.80 9.06
C LEU A 349 -6.64 20.47 9.81
N LEU A 350 -7.71 20.21 10.56
CA LEU A 350 -7.95 18.97 11.31
C LEU A 350 -8.68 17.97 10.42
N LEU A 351 -7.98 16.92 10.00
CA LEU A 351 -8.42 16.00 8.96
C LEU A 351 -9.01 14.71 9.55
N THR A 352 -10.29 14.45 9.26
CA THR A 352 -11.04 13.28 9.72
C THR A 352 -11.37 12.36 8.55
N ALA A 353 -10.68 11.22 8.48
CA ALA A 353 -10.86 10.24 7.41
C ALA A 353 -12.18 9.45 7.54
N GLY A 354 -12.60 8.83 6.43
CA GLY A 354 -13.84 8.05 6.33
C GLY A 354 -13.73 6.61 6.83
N THR A 355 -14.67 5.78 6.37
CA THR A 355 -14.63 4.32 6.54
C THR A 355 -13.61 3.70 5.57
N MET A 356 -13.05 2.53 5.90
CA MET A 356 -12.07 1.77 5.08
C MET A 356 -10.68 2.41 4.98
N VAL A 357 -10.49 3.64 5.45
CA VAL A 357 -9.22 4.37 5.40
C VAL A 357 -8.82 4.90 6.78
N ASP A 358 -7.53 5.16 6.97
CA ASP A 358 -6.97 5.91 8.10
C ASP A 358 -6.43 7.27 7.61
N ARG A 359 -5.55 7.92 8.38
CA ARG A 359 -4.96 9.21 8.02
C ARG A 359 -4.19 9.19 6.70
N SER A 360 -3.73 8.03 6.22
CA SER A 360 -3.05 7.90 4.92
C SER A 360 -3.95 8.25 3.72
N TYR A 361 -5.28 8.38 3.91
CA TYR A 361 -6.17 8.98 2.91
C TYR A 361 -5.76 10.41 2.53
N TRP A 362 -5.24 11.17 3.49
CA TRP A 362 -4.84 12.55 3.32
C TRP A 362 -3.39 12.69 2.85
N ASP A 363 -2.54 11.70 3.16
CA ASP A 363 -1.13 11.67 2.81
C ASP A 363 -0.68 10.23 2.47
N PRO A 364 -1.03 9.74 1.26
CA PRO A 364 -0.72 8.38 0.87
C PRO A 364 0.77 8.17 0.60
N VAL A 365 1.29 7.00 0.96
CA VAL A 365 2.71 6.65 0.77
C VAL A 365 2.82 5.46 -0.19
N PHE A 366 3.06 5.77 -1.46
CA PHE A 366 3.44 4.81 -2.51
C PHE A 366 4.20 5.55 -3.62
N LYS A 367 4.77 4.80 -4.57
CA LYS A 367 5.52 5.43 -5.66
C LYS A 367 4.61 6.32 -6.52
N GLY A 368 4.91 7.61 -6.63
CA GLY A 368 4.08 8.55 -7.41
C GLY A 368 2.88 9.10 -6.63
N SER A 369 2.84 8.94 -5.31
CA SER A 369 1.72 9.37 -4.47
C SER A 369 1.69 10.87 -4.20
N GLU A 370 2.72 11.62 -4.61
CA GLU A 370 2.89 13.05 -4.31
C GLU A 370 1.71 13.88 -4.85
N LYS A 371 1.14 13.48 -5.98
CA LYS A 371 -0.02 14.13 -6.61
C LYS A 371 -1.35 13.93 -5.86
N TYR A 372 -1.39 13.01 -4.89
CA TYR A 372 -2.58 12.65 -4.13
C TYR A 372 -2.54 13.12 -2.67
N SER A 373 -1.44 13.75 -2.23
CA SER A 373 -1.29 14.22 -0.84
C SER A 373 -1.96 15.59 -0.66
N PHE A 374 -3.11 15.58 0.03
CA PHE A 374 -3.75 16.82 0.49
C PHE A 374 -2.91 17.48 1.59
N VAL A 375 -2.23 16.70 2.42
CA VAL A 375 -1.35 17.25 3.47
C VAL A 375 -0.23 18.08 2.86
N GLN A 376 0.45 17.56 1.83
CA GLN A 376 1.50 18.30 1.16
C GLN A 376 0.96 19.58 0.49
N HIS A 377 -0.20 19.49 -0.19
CA HIS A 377 -0.85 20.66 -0.78
C HIS A 377 -1.18 21.74 0.27
N ALA A 378 -1.77 21.38 1.41
CA ALA A 378 -2.10 22.32 2.46
C ALA A 378 -0.87 22.98 3.09
N LEU A 379 0.23 22.23 3.25
CA LEU A 379 1.51 22.74 3.74
C LEU A 379 2.17 23.71 2.75
N ASP A 380 2.05 23.44 1.44
CA ASP A 380 2.54 24.31 0.38
C ASP A 380 1.75 25.65 0.32
N GLU A 381 0.45 25.60 0.64
CA GLU A 381 -0.41 26.78 0.81
C GLU A 381 -0.20 27.49 2.17
N GLY A 382 0.69 26.98 3.02
CA GLY A 382 1.11 27.62 4.27
C GLY A 382 0.24 27.29 5.49
N TYR A 383 -0.69 26.33 5.38
CA TYR A 383 -1.49 25.85 6.51
C TYR A 383 -0.77 24.76 7.30
N SER A 384 -1.00 24.71 8.61
CA SER A 384 -0.62 23.55 9.41
C SER A 384 -1.69 22.47 9.28
N VAL A 385 -1.31 21.21 9.46
CA VAL A 385 -2.22 20.07 9.30
C VAL A 385 -2.12 19.16 10.51
N PHE A 386 -3.27 18.73 11.03
CA PHE A 386 -3.36 17.66 12.00
C PHE A 386 -4.23 16.54 11.42
N SER A 387 -3.64 15.38 11.16
CA SER A 387 -4.36 14.18 10.71
C SER A 387 -4.28 13.09 11.78
N TYR A 388 -5.32 12.28 11.91
CA TYR A 388 -5.38 11.23 12.92
C TYR A 388 -6.07 9.97 12.41
N ASP A 389 -5.70 8.85 13.02
CA ASP A 389 -6.33 7.56 12.80
C ASP A 389 -7.57 7.49 13.69
N ARG A 390 -8.76 7.28 13.10
CA ARG A 390 -9.98 7.08 13.90
C ARG A 390 -9.86 5.87 14.81
N LEU A 391 -10.68 5.81 15.86
CA LEU A 391 -10.78 4.63 16.71
C LEU A 391 -11.08 3.40 15.83
N GLY A 392 -10.34 2.30 16.03
CA GLY A 392 -10.43 1.10 15.19
C GLY A 392 -9.49 1.05 13.99
N THR A 393 -8.79 2.14 13.65
CA THR A 393 -7.93 2.24 12.45
C THR A 393 -6.49 2.62 12.77
N GLY A 394 -5.58 2.38 11.83
CA GLY A 394 -4.19 2.84 11.87
C GLY A 394 -3.47 2.45 13.16
N ARG A 395 -2.83 3.43 13.81
CA ARG A 395 -2.11 3.30 15.09
C ARG A 395 -2.98 3.60 16.32
N SER A 396 -4.27 3.90 16.13
CA SER A 396 -5.20 4.12 17.23
C SER A 396 -5.64 2.82 17.88
N THR A 397 -6.16 2.92 19.10
CA THR A 397 -6.76 1.77 19.80
C THR A 397 -7.81 1.09 18.93
N ARG A 398 -7.80 -0.25 18.93
CA ARG A 398 -8.79 -1.10 18.25
C ARG A 398 -9.60 -1.85 19.29
N PRO A 399 -10.69 -1.25 19.84
CA PRO A 399 -11.51 -1.88 20.85
C PRO A 399 -12.46 -2.90 20.22
N ASP A 400 -13.37 -3.47 21.00
CA ASP A 400 -14.41 -4.33 20.47
C ASP A 400 -15.23 -3.61 19.38
N PRO A 401 -15.36 -4.19 18.16
CA PRO A 401 -15.90 -3.51 17.01
C PRO A 401 -17.42 -3.32 17.06
N ILE A 402 -18.12 -3.93 18.01
CA ILE A 402 -19.58 -3.86 18.15
C ILE A 402 -19.93 -2.95 19.32
N SER A 403 -19.36 -3.20 20.49
CA SER A 403 -19.72 -2.52 21.74
C SER A 403 -19.01 -1.19 21.97
N HIS A 404 -17.80 -0.98 21.41
CA HIS A 404 -16.97 0.18 21.77
C HIS A 404 -16.54 1.05 20.57
N ALA A 405 -16.27 0.46 19.41
CA ALA A 405 -16.04 1.23 18.19
C ALA A 405 -17.38 1.64 17.57
N GLN A 406 -17.92 2.78 18.03
CA GLN A 406 -19.21 3.33 17.62
C GLN A 406 -19.10 4.82 17.26
N ALA A 407 -20.11 5.37 16.57
CA ALA A 407 -20.08 6.73 16.07
C ALA A 407 -19.98 7.79 17.18
N ALA A 408 -20.71 7.64 18.29
CA ALA A 408 -20.70 8.61 19.39
C ALA A 408 -19.32 8.79 20.08
N PRO A 409 -18.59 7.72 20.46
CA PRO A 409 -17.24 7.89 20.98
C PRO A 409 -16.27 8.49 19.95
N GLN A 410 -16.46 8.25 18.65
CA GLN A 410 -15.64 8.92 17.60
C GLN A 410 -15.86 10.44 17.58
N VAL A 411 -17.10 10.90 17.78
CA VAL A 411 -17.43 12.33 17.91
C VAL A 411 -16.74 12.95 19.12
N GLU A 412 -16.77 12.28 20.27
CA GLU A 412 -16.12 12.79 21.49
C GLU A 412 -14.59 12.81 21.38
N ILE A 413 -14.00 11.83 20.69
CA ILE A 413 -12.56 11.84 20.34
C ILE A 413 -12.24 13.08 19.51
N LEU A 414 -12.99 13.34 18.44
CA LEU A 414 -12.78 14.51 17.58
C LEU A 414 -12.91 15.83 18.36
N THR A 415 -13.93 15.93 19.21
CA THR A 415 -14.15 17.08 20.10
C THR A 415 -12.96 17.28 21.05
N THR A 416 -12.47 16.20 21.66
CA THR A 416 -11.32 16.23 22.57
C THR A 416 -10.04 16.66 21.84
N LEU A 417 -9.75 16.06 20.69
CA LEU A 417 -8.58 16.43 19.88
C LEU A 417 -8.62 17.89 19.46
N THR A 418 -9.78 18.40 19.05
CA THR A 418 -9.94 19.81 18.68
C THR A 418 -9.59 20.73 19.85
N LYS A 419 -10.15 20.44 21.04
CA LYS A 419 -9.86 21.21 22.26
C LYS A 419 -8.37 21.14 22.63
N LEU A 420 -7.73 19.98 22.47
CA LEU A 420 -6.29 19.83 22.73
C LEU A 420 -5.44 20.67 21.77
N LEU A 421 -5.83 20.82 20.51
CA LEU A 421 -5.12 21.68 19.55
C LEU A 421 -5.28 23.17 19.87
N GLN A 422 -6.46 23.54 20.37
CA GLN A 422 -6.80 24.90 20.76
C GLN A 422 -6.15 25.36 22.08
N GLN A 423 -5.58 24.44 22.87
CA GLN A 423 -4.90 24.79 24.11
C GLN A 423 -3.63 25.61 23.84
N PRO A 424 -3.38 26.69 24.61
CA PRO A 424 -2.11 27.39 24.57
C PRO A 424 -0.96 26.42 24.87
N ASN A 425 0.10 26.47 24.04
CA ASN A 425 1.28 25.60 24.17
C ASN A 425 0.97 24.09 24.13
N SER A 426 -0.04 23.69 23.37
CA SER A 426 -0.34 22.26 23.17
C SER A 426 0.91 21.48 22.76
N PRO A 427 1.24 20.36 23.44
CA PRO A 427 2.40 19.55 23.09
C PRO A 427 2.23 18.85 21.73
N TYR A 428 1.03 18.87 21.16
CA TYR A 428 0.65 18.19 19.93
C TYR A 428 0.72 19.09 18.68
N THR A 429 1.21 20.32 18.82
CA THR A 429 1.33 21.30 17.70
C THR A 429 2.77 21.64 17.34
N SER A 430 3.74 20.88 17.86
CA SER A 430 5.17 21.09 17.60
C SER A 430 5.66 22.53 17.82
N GLY A 431 5.06 23.24 18.81
CA GLY A 431 5.39 24.64 19.11
C GLY A 431 4.65 25.68 18.25
N THR A 432 3.76 25.24 17.34
CA THR A 432 2.92 26.13 16.55
C THR A 432 1.80 26.69 17.42
N ALA A 433 1.67 28.03 17.43
CA ALA A 433 0.54 28.70 18.05
C ALA A 433 -0.70 28.53 17.17
N VAL A 434 -1.68 27.78 17.65
CA VAL A 434 -2.94 27.55 16.93
C VAL A 434 -3.90 28.69 17.23
N HIS A 435 -4.25 29.42 16.19
CA HIS A 435 -5.23 30.52 16.25
C HIS A 435 -6.60 30.06 15.77
N ARG A 436 -6.63 29.15 14.78
CA ARG A 436 -7.86 28.70 14.14
C ARG A 436 -7.79 27.22 13.79
N VAL A 437 -8.92 26.54 13.86
CA VAL A 437 -9.05 25.12 13.49
C VAL A 437 -10.16 24.98 12.46
N VAL A 438 -9.82 24.47 11.28
CA VAL A 438 -10.78 24.10 10.25
C VAL A 438 -10.92 22.59 10.25
N HIS A 439 -12.14 22.09 10.41
CA HIS A 439 -12.40 20.66 10.30
C HIS A 439 -12.61 20.26 8.85
N VAL A 440 -11.86 19.27 8.38
CA VAL A 440 -11.99 18.69 7.04
C VAL A 440 -12.37 17.23 7.19
N GLY A 441 -13.62 16.89 6.86
CA GLY A 441 -14.16 15.54 7.00
C GLY A 441 -14.36 14.85 5.65
N HIS A 442 -14.08 13.55 5.60
CA HIS A 442 -14.39 12.71 4.45
C HIS A 442 -15.39 11.59 4.81
N SER A 443 -16.45 11.44 4.02
CA SER A 443 -17.43 10.35 4.16
C SER A 443 -18.00 10.28 5.58
N PHE A 444 -17.91 9.13 6.26
CA PHE A 444 -18.27 9.00 7.68
C PHE A 444 -17.62 10.09 8.56
N GLY A 445 -16.38 10.49 8.28
CA GLY A 445 -15.69 11.59 8.94
C GLY A 445 -16.37 12.95 8.77
N ALA A 446 -17.05 13.20 7.65
CA ALA A 446 -17.83 14.41 7.44
C ALA A 446 -19.02 14.50 8.41
N PHE A 447 -19.71 13.37 8.63
CA PHE A 447 -20.80 13.30 9.61
C PHE A 447 -20.29 13.43 11.05
N LEU A 448 -19.13 12.85 11.38
CA LEU A 448 -18.50 13.01 12.69
C LEU A 448 -18.13 14.48 12.97
N VAL A 449 -17.58 15.18 11.97
CA VAL A 449 -17.27 16.61 12.04
C VAL A 449 -18.54 17.43 12.31
N LEU A 450 -19.60 17.18 11.54
CA LEU A 450 -20.88 17.88 11.74
C LEU A 450 -21.50 17.59 13.10
N ALA A 451 -21.49 16.34 13.56
CA ALA A 451 -22.00 15.97 14.87
C ALA A 451 -21.20 16.65 16.00
N ALA A 452 -19.87 16.70 15.91
CA ALA A 452 -19.02 17.37 16.90
C ALA A 452 -19.28 18.89 16.95
N GLN A 453 -19.44 19.51 15.77
CA GLN A 453 -19.76 20.93 15.64
C GLN A 453 -21.15 21.24 16.21
N ALA A 454 -22.18 20.48 15.81
CA ALA A 454 -23.56 20.69 16.25
C ALA A 454 -23.75 20.44 17.75
N ALA A 455 -23.02 19.49 18.33
CA ALA A 455 -23.09 19.18 19.77
C ALA A 455 -22.36 20.19 20.65
N THR A 456 -21.48 21.03 20.08
CA THR A 456 -20.66 21.96 20.84
C THR A 456 -21.21 23.38 20.75
N SER A 457 -21.76 23.87 21.86
CA SER A 457 -22.17 25.28 22.00
C SER A 457 -21.04 26.23 22.43
N GLN A 458 -19.86 25.68 22.75
CA GLN A 458 -18.70 26.46 23.15
C GLN A 458 -18.10 27.17 21.92
N PRO A 459 -17.89 28.49 21.98
CA PRO A 459 -17.22 29.20 20.90
C PRO A 459 -15.74 28.81 20.80
N SER A 460 -15.21 28.77 19.57
CA SER A 460 -13.79 28.59 19.30
C SER A 460 -13.00 29.72 19.99
N PRO A 461 -11.77 29.49 20.48
CA PRO A 461 -10.97 30.54 21.13
C PRO A 461 -10.72 31.78 20.25
N SER A 462 -10.86 31.64 18.93
CA SER A 462 -10.80 32.71 17.94
C SER A 462 -12.04 33.64 17.93
N GLY A 463 -13.08 33.31 18.68
CA GLY A 463 -14.35 34.05 18.76
C GLY A 463 -15.47 33.51 17.85
N GLY A 464 -15.26 32.38 17.15
CA GLY A 464 -16.28 31.73 16.33
C GLY A 464 -17.36 31.02 17.15
N SER A 465 -18.58 30.85 16.63
CA SER A 465 -19.74 30.30 17.35
C SER A 465 -19.86 28.76 17.32
N GLY A 466 -18.75 28.03 17.25
CA GLY A 466 -18.73 26.57 17.22
C GLY A 466 -17.39 25.97 17.68
N LEU A 467 -17.27 24.65 17.64
CA LEU A 467 -16.07 23.91 18.07
C LEU A 467 -14.80 24.31 17.28
N GLY A 468 -14.97 24.77 16.05
CA GLY A 468 -13.91 25.21 15.14
C GLY A 468 -14.36 26.44 14.35
N ASP A 469 -13.54 26.85 13.40
CA ASP A 469 -13.69 28.11 12.66
C ASP A 469 -14.40 27.95 11.31
N ALA A 470 -14.29 26.77 10.68
CA ALA A 470 -14.97 26.42 9.45
C ALA A 470 -15.02 24.89 9.29
N VAL A 471 -15.90 24.42 8.40
CA VAL A 471 -16.10 23.00 8.11
C VAL A 471 -16.01 22.76 6.60
N VAL A 472 -15.23 21.75 6.21
CA VAL A 472 -15.13 21.25 4.84
C VAL A 472 -15.58 19.80 4.83
N LEU A 473 -16.54 19.48 3.97
CA LEU A 473 -17.16 18.16 3.84
C LEU A 473 -16.85 17.59 2.47
N THR A 474 -16.29 16.38 2.44
CA THR A 474 -16.05 15.63 1.20
C THR A 474 -16.74 14.27 1.29
N GLY A 475 -17.17 13.73 0.16
CA GLY A 475 -17.94 12.47 0.15
C GLY A 475 -19.28 12.60 0.89
N TYR A 476 -19.94 13.76 0.78
CA TYR A 476 -21.12 14.14 1.57
C TYR A 476 -22.24 14.70 0.69
N SER A 477 -23.47 14.28 0.95
CA SER A 477 -24.68 14.74 0.25
C SER A 477 -25.84 15.12 1.19
N GLY A 478 -25.59 15.14 2.50
CA GLY A 478 -26.64 15.38 3.51
C GLY A 478 -27.45 14.16 3.92
N LEU A 479 -27.36 13.04 3.18
CA LEU A 479 -28.22 11.87 3.40
C LEU A 479 -27.40 10.57 3.39
N TYR A 480 -27.88 9.56 4.10
CA TYR A 480 -27.34 8.19 4.07
C TYR A 480 -28.04 7.26 3.07
N ASN A 481 -28.88 7.80 2.18
CA ASN A 481 -29.77 7.03 1.32
C ASN A 481 -29.05 5.99 0.43
N TRP A 482 -27.79 6.23 0.10
CA TRP A 482 -27.00 5.40 -0.79
C TRP A 482 -25.99 4.50 -0.07
N LEU A 483 -25.97 4.54 1.28
CA LEU A 483 -25.13 3.66 2.08
C LEU A 483 -25.44 2.18 1.83
N SER A 484 -26.68 1.84 1.48
CA SER A 484 -27.06 0.47 1.10
C SER A 484 -26.34 -0.02 -0.16
N LEU A 485 -26.04 0.86 -1.12
CA LEU A 485 -25.24 0.50 -2.30
C LEU A 485 -23.81 0.19 -1.90
N PHE A 486 -23.21 0.98 -1.01
CA PHE A 486 -21.89 0.71 -0.46
C PHE A 486 -21.87 -0.61 0.33
N THR A 487 -22.80 -0.82 1.27
CA THR A 487 -22.88 -2.04 2.08
C THR A 487 -23.14 -3.27 1.22
N GLY A 488 -24.02 -3.16 0.23
CA GLY A 488 -24.31 -4.25 -0.70
C GLY A 488 -23.15 -4.55 -1.65
N GLY A 489 -22.52 -3.53 -2.23
CA GLY A 489 -21.42 -3.70 -3.20
C GLY A 489 -20.08 -4.06 -2.59
N SER A 490 -19.81 -3.63 -1.35
CA SER A 490 -18.59 -3.98 -0.63
C SER A 490 -18.50 -5.47 -0.28
N GLN A 491 -19.64 -6.16 -0.17
CA GLN A 491 -19.71 -7.60 0.11
C GLN A 491 -18.77 -7.98 1.27
N VAL A 492 -18.85 -7.28 2.39
CA VAL A 492 -17.82 -7.36 3.43
C VAL A 492 -17.58 -8.79 3.96
N ARG A 493 -16.36 -9.04 4.42
CA ARG A 493 -15.88 -10.28 5.05
C ARG A 493 -15.26 -9.98 6.41
N ILE A 494 -15.25 -10.95 7.31
CA ILE A 494 -14.58 -10.81 8.60
C ILE A 494 -13.10 -10.56 8.32
N ALA A 495 -12.55 -9.44 8.82
CA ALA A 495 -11.19 -9.01 8.49
C ALA A 495 -10.14 -10.09 8.79
N ALA A 496 -10.23 -10.70 9.99
CA ALA A 496 -9.35 -11.78 10.42
C ALA A 496 -9.43 -13.06 9.55
N GLN A 497 -10.51 -13.26 8.80
CA GLN A 497 -10.68 -14.40 7.88
C GLN A 497 -10.26 -14.05 6.46
N ALA A 498 -10.58 -12.83 6.01
CA ALA A 498 -10.24 -12.34 4.68
C ALA A 498 -8.72 -12.19 4.48
N ASP A 499 -8.03 -11.63 5.48
CA ASP A 499 -6.57 -11.56 5.52
C ASP A 499 -6.06 -11.90 6.93
N PRO A 500 -5.88 -13.19 7.24
CA PRO A 500 -5.38 -13.62 8.53
C PRO A 500 -3.97 -13.11 8.83
N LYS A 501 -3.14 -12.81 7.82
CA LYS A 501 -1.79 -12.29 8.04
C LYS A 501 -1.83 -10.87 8.59
N LYS A 502 -2.75 -10.04 8.08
CA LYS A 502 -2.90 -8.64 8.48
C LYS A 502 -3.76 -8.47 9.74
N TRP A 503 -4.77 -9.33 9.91
CA TRP A 503 -5.86 -9.07 10.86
C TRP A 503 -6.15 -10.19 11.88
N SER A 504 -5.32 -11.24 12.01
CA SER A 504 -5.61 -12.37 12.91
C SER A 504 -5.90 -11.98 14.37
N GLY A 505 -5.39 -10.84 14.84
CA GLY A 505 -5.61 -10.34 16.19
C GLY A 505 -6.88 -9.51 16.39
N LEU A 506 -7.66 -9.26 15.33
CA LEU A 506 -8.87 -8.45 15.43
C LEU A 506 -10.10 -9.29 15.83
N PRO A 507 -10.94 -8.82 16.76
CA PRO A 507 -12.22 -9.44 17.04
C PRO A 507 -13.11 -9.55 15.79
N ARG A 508 -13.99 -10.55 15.79
CA ARG A 508 -15.04 -10.66 14.77
C ARG A 508 -15.97 -9.44 14.88
N GLY A 509 -16.35 -8.88 13.73
CA GLY A 509 -17.07 -7.60 13.65
C GLY A 509 -16.22 -6.44 13.15
N TYR A 510 -14.89 -6.60 13.10
CA TYR A 510 -14.06 -5.87 12.15
C TYR A 510 -14.20 -6.53 10.79
N VAL A 511 -14.57 -5.75 9.78
CA VAL A 511 -14.87 -6.24 8.43
C VAL A 511 -14.12 -5.45 7.37
N VAL A 512 -13.88 -6.06 6.22
CA VAL A 512 -13.26 -5.44 5.05
C VAL A 512 -14.04 -5.82 3.80
N PRO A 513 -14.07 -5.00 2.75
CA PRO A 513 -14.57 -5.41 1.43
C PRO A 513 -14.00 -6.76 0.97
N ALA A 514 -14.83 -7.57 0.30
CA ALA A 514 -14.45 -8.93 -0.12
C ALA A 514 -13.19 -8.98 -0.99
N ASP A 515 -13.08 -8.05 -1.94
CA ASP A 515 -11.99 -7.99 -2.90
C ASP A 515 -11.74 -6.55 -3.38
N LEU A 516 -10.73 -6.40 -4.24
CA LEU A 516 -10.33 -5.14 -4.85
C LEU A 516 -11.49 -4.44 -5.56
N TYR A 517 -12.34 -5.18 -6.25
CA TYR A 517 -13.46 -4.61 -7.01
C TYR A 517 -14.58 -4.15 -6.09
N SER A 518 -14.88 -4.91 -5.04
CA SER A 518 -15.79 -4.49 -3.98
C SER A 518 -15.32 -3.25 -3.23
N ALA A 519 -14.03 -3.13 -2.92
CA ALA A 519 -13.46 -1.90 -2.36
C ALA A 519 -13.56 -0.73 -3.36
N SER A 520 -13.29 -1.02 -4.64
CA SER A 520 -13.29 0.00 -5.69
C SER A 520 -14.70 0.50 -6.03
N TYR A 521 -15.72 -0.36 -5.95
CA TYR A 521 -17.12 -0.04 -6.28
C TYR A 521 -17.65 1.14 -5.46
N GLY A 522 -17.31 1.20 -4.17
CA GLY A 522 -17.70 2.31 -3.30
C GLY A 522 -16.84 3.56 -3.44
N GLY A 523 -15.60 3.42 -3.92
CA GLY A 523 -14.57 4.45 -3.85
C GLY A 523 -14.27 5.19 -5.15
N PHE A 524 -14.31 4.49 -6.30
CA PHE A 524 -13.67 4.96 -7.54
C PHE A 524 -14.62 5.00 -8.75
N LYS A 525 -14.32 5.90 -9.69
CA LYS A 525 -15.02 6.01 -10.97
C LYS A 525 -14.06 5.99 -12.16
N THR A 526 -14.16 4.95 -13.00
CA THR A 526 -13.48 4.90 -14.32
C THR A 526 -14.06 5.96 -15.27
N PRO A 527 -13.26 6.69 -16.07
CA PRO A 527 -11.81 6.53 -16.29
C PRO A 527 -10.93 7.48 -15.47
N TYR A 528 -11.44 8.06 -14.37
CA TYR A 528 -10.84 9.24 -13.74
C TYR A 528 -9.80 8.93 -12.65
N PHE A 529 -9.22 7.72 -12.63
CA PHE A 529 -8.21 7.32 -11.66
C PHE A 529 -7.24 6.30 -12.25
N ASP A 530 -6.04 6.21 -11.68
CA ASP A 530 -5.07 5.16 -11.98
C ASP A 530 -5.42 3.88 -11.20
N ARG A 531 -5.43 2.72 -11.85
CA ARG A 531 -5.77 1.46 -11.14
C ARG A 531 -4.83 1.14 -9.98
N GLU A 532 -3.56 1.54 -10.10
CA GLU A 532 -2.53 1.35 -9.08
C GLU A 532 -2.92 1.97 -7.73
N VAL A 533 -3.63 3.11 -7.70
CA VAL A 533 -4.06 3.72 -6.43
C VAL A 533 -5.22 2.95 -5.79
N ALA A 534 -6.08 2.30 -6.58
CA ALA A 534 -7.12 1.42 -6.04
C ALA A 534 -6.53 0.10 -5.51
N GLU A 535 -5.52 -0.45 -6.19
CA GLU A 535 -4.76 -1.61 -5.71
C GLU A 535 -4.05 -1.29 -4.40
N TRP A 536 -3.34 -0.16 -4.32
CA TRP A 536 -2.71 0.33 -3.09
C TRP A 536 -3.73 0.54 -1.97
N LEU A 537 -4.89 1.13 -2.25
CA LEU A 537 -5.94 1.32 -1.26
C LEU A 537 -6.42 -0.02 -0.72
N TYR A 538 -6.68 -1.00 -1.59
CA TYR A 538 -7.12 -2.32 -1.16
C TYR A 538 -6.06 -3.05 -0.31
N GLU A 539 -4.78 -2.94 -0.66
CA GLU A 539 -3.68 -3.50 0.13
C GLU A 539 -3.51 -2.82 1.49
N THR A 540 -3.67 -1.50 1.54
CA THR A 540 -3.45 -0.68 2.74
C THR A 540 -4.74 -0.38 3.53
N GLN A 541 -5.90 -0.82 3.05
CA GLN A 541 -7.21 -0.55 3.65
C GLN A 541 -7.25 -0.85 5.14
N GLN A 542 -8.11 -0.12 5.83
CA GLN A 542 -8.36 -0.27 7.25
C GLN A 542 -9.66 -1.05 7.48
N PRO A 543 -9.75 -1.81 8.58
CA PRO A 543 -10.95 -2.54 8.90
C PRO A 543 -12.06 -1.57 9.30
N ILE A 544 -13.28 -1.95 8.97
CA ILE A 544 -14.51 -1.26 9.34
C ILE A 544 -15.07 -1.93 10.58
N ALA A 545 -15.29 -1.18 11.65
CA ALA A 545 -16.04 -1.68 12.79
C ALA A 545 -17.55 -1.68 12.46
N LEU A 546 -18.24 -2.80 12.67
CA LEU A 546 -19.70 -2.85 12.46
C LEU A 546 -20.46 -1.89 13.39
N GLY A 547 -19.94 -1.62 14.59
CA GLY A 547 -20.49 -0.63 15.51
C GLY A 547 -20.53 0.76 14.91
N ASP A 548 -19.46 1.21 14.24
CA ASP A 548 -19.43 2.47 13.49
C ASP A 548 -20.55 2.49 12.42
N LEU A 549 -20.69 1.43 11.61
CA LEU A 549 -21.71 1.37 10.55
C LEU A 549 -23.15 1.37 11.10
N VAL A 550 -23.41 0.59 12.14
CA VAL A 550 -24.75 0.44 12.73
C VAL A 550 -25.17 1.69 13.47
N THR A 551 -24.25 2.34 14.18
CA THR A 551 -24.53 3.55 14.97
C THR A 551 -24.37 4.85 14.18
N ALA A 552 -23.86 4.83 12.94
CA ALA A 552 -23.79 6.03 12.10
C ALA A 552 -25.14 6.74 11.96
N GLY A 553 -26.22 5.95 11.82
CA GLY A 553 -27.59 6.47 11.72
C GLY A 553 -28.21 6.97 13.03
N THR A 554 -27.54 6.78 14.18
CA THR A 554 -28.00 7.32 15.47
C THR A 554 -27.43 8.70 15.78
N LEU A 555 -26.50 9.19 14.98
CA LEU A 555 -26.00 10.55 15.08
C LEU A 555 -27.11 11.54 14.75
N THR A 556 -27.69 12.16 15.77
CA THR A 556 -28.59 13.31 15.60
C THR A 556 -27.75 14.55 15.32
N ILE A 557 -27.81 15.05 14.09
CA ILE A 557 -27.10 16.26 13.67
C ILE A 557 -28.14 17.35 13.44
N ASP A 558 -28.23 18.28 14.39
CA ASP A 558 -29.02 19.49 14.23
C ASP A 558 -28.21 20.53 13.43
N LEU A 559 -28.48 20.62 12.13
CA LEU A 559 -27.76 21.50 11.22
C LEU A 559 -28.02 22.99 11.49
N GLU A 560 -29.05 23.35 12.26
CA GLU A 560 -29.26 24.72 12.74
C GLU A 560 -28.16 25.16 13.72
N ASN A 561 -27.49 24.20 14.37
CA ASN A 561 -26.37 24.48 15.28
C ASN A 561 -25.04 24.68 14.54
N ILE A 562 -24.99 24.48 13.22
CA ILE A 562 -23.80 24.75 12.42
C ILE A 562 -23.75 26.24 12.06
N LYS A 563 -23.00 26.99 12.85
CA LYS A 563 -22.91 28.46 12.77
C LYS A 563 -21.58 28.96 12.20
N VAL A 564 -20.85 28.08 11.53
CA VAL A 564 -19.54 28.35 10.92
C VAL A 564 -19.65 28.22 9.40
N PRO A 565 -18.77 28.87 8.62
CA PRO A 565 -18.70 28.66 7.18
C PRO A 565 -18.56 27.17 6.83
N VAL A 566 -19.32 26.72 5.84
CA VAL A 566 -19.32 25.32 5.37
C VAL A 566 -18.93 25.28 3.89
N GLN A 567 -18.10 24.31 3.53
CA GLN A 567 -17.89 23.92 2.13
C GLN A 567 -18.22 22.44 1.94
N VAL A 568 -18.89 22.12 0.84
CA VAL A 568 -19.10 20.75 0.36
C VAL A 568 -18.35 20.59 -0.96
N VAL A 569 -17.39 19.68 -1.00
CA VAL A 569 -16.55 19.37 -2.16
C VAL A 569 -16.74 17.92 -2.55
N GLN A 570 -17.27 17.69 -3.75
CA GLN A 570 -17.85 16.39 -4.07
C GLN A 570 -17.46 15.85 -5.45
N GLY A 571 -17.14 14.56 -5.51
CA GLY A 571 -16.95 13.86 -6.77
C GLY A 571 -18.28 13.71 -7.50
N ARG A 572 -18.34 14.16 -8.75
CA ARG A 572 -19.54 14.14 -9.61
C ARG A 572 -20.19 12.76 -9.72
N TYR A 573 -19.40 11.70 -9.61
CA TYR A 573 -19.84 10.31 -9.74
C TYR A 573 -19.74 9.51 -8.44
N ASP A 574 -19.82 10.18 -7.29
CA ASP A 574 -19.75 9.54 -5.99
C ASP A 574 -20.92 8.56 -5.76
N LEU A 575 -20.59 7.27 -5.64
CA LEU A 575 -21.56 6.20 -5.39
C LEU A 575 -22.13 6.22 -3.98
N THR A 576 -21.27 6.35 -2.98
CA THR A 576 -21.66 6.23 -1.57
C THR A 576 -22.49 7.42 -1.09
N ALA A 577 -22.20 8.62 -1.59
CA ALA A 577 -22.92 9.82 -1.19
C ALA A 577 -24.05 10.20 -2.15
N CYS A 578 -23.94 9.94 -3.46
CA CYS A 578 -24.94 10.39 -4.44
C CYS A 578 -25.56 9.27 -5.27
N GLY A 579 -25.28 7.99 -4.98
CA GLY A 579 -25.77 6.88 -5.79
C GLY A 579 -25.11 6.76 -7.17
N GLY A 580 -23.98 7.46 -7.37
CA GLY A 580 -23.13 7.36 -8.56
C GLY A 580 -23.22 8.58 -9.48
N PHE A 581 -24.06 9.57 -9.13
CA PHE A 581 -24.22 10.80 -9.90
C PHE A 581 -24.79 11.94 -9.02
N CYS A 582 -24.01 13.00 -8.81
CA CYS A 582 -24.35 14.10 -7.89
C CYS A 582 -25.05 15.30 -8.54
N ASP A 583 -25.04 15.44 -9.87
CA ASP A 583 -25.64 16.61 -10.53
C ASP A 583 -27.13 16.72 -10.19
N GLY A 584 -27.57 17.89 -9.75
CA GLY A 584 -28.94 18.16 -9.32
C GLY A 584 -29.30 17.64 -7.91
N LEU A 585 -28.51 16.71 -7.35
CA LEU A 585 -28.76 16.17 -6.01
C LEU A 585 -28.34 17.16 -4.91
N LEU A 586 -27.24 17.90 -5.15
CA LEU A 586 -26.65 18.78 -4.14
C LEU A 586 -27.20 20.22 -4.16
N ASP A 587 -28.07 20.56 -5.11
CA ASP A 587 -28.59 21.93 -5.34
C ASP A 587 -29.20 22.56 -4.08
N ASN A 588 -29.79 21.73 -3.21
CA ASN A 588 -30.45 22.18 -1.99
C ASN A 588 -29.62 21.98 -0.71
N VAL A 589 -28.41 21.42 -0.80
CA VAL A 589 -27.56 21.15 0.39
C VAL A 589 -27.18 22.45 1.09
N ALA A 590 -26.97 23.54 0.36
CA ALA A 590 -26.70 24.83 0.99
C ALA A 590 -27.83 25.28 1.93
N ALA A 591 -29.08 25.04 1.55
CA ALA A 591 -30.25 25.42 2.35
C ALA A 591 -30.42 24.60 3.63
N THR A 592 -29.73 23.46 3.77
CA THR A 592 -29.81 22.64 4.99
C THR A 592 -28.99 23.20 6.15
N PHE A 593 -28.16 24.23 5.92
CA PHE A 593 -27.36 24.90 6.95
C PHE A 593 -27.87 26.34 7.16
N PRO A 594 -29.08 26.53 7.71
CA PRO A 594 -29.77 27.83 7.71
C PRO A 594 -29.06 28.92 8.52
N ASN A 595 -28.22 28.53 9.49
CA ASN A 595 -27.50 29.44 10.37
C ASN A 595 -26.01 29.56 10.03
N SER A 596 -25.54 28.91 8.94
CA SER A 596 -24.18 29.09 8.47
C SER A 596 -24.04 30.43 7.75
N PRO A 597 -22.99 31.23 8.04
CA PRO A 597 -22.77 32.52 7.39
C PRO A 597 -22.40 32.41 5.90
N ARG A 598 -21.94 31.22 5.46
CA ARG A 598 -21.56 30.94 4.08
C ARG A 598 -21.57 29.44 3.84
N VAL A 599 -22.23 29.00 2.78
CA VAL A 599 -22.22 27.60 2.35
C VAL A 599 -21.83 27.54 0.88
N ASP A 600 -20.67 26.95 0.61
CA ASP A 600 -20.17 26.73 -0.74
C ASP A 600 -20.36 25.25 -1.11
N VAL A 601 -20.92 24.96 -2.27
CA VAL A 601 -21.11 23.59 -2.76
C VAL A 601 -20.50 23.47 -4.15
N ASP A 602 -19.56 22.56 -4.32
CA ASP A 602 -18.95 22.26 -5.62
C ASP A 602 -18.88 20.74 -5.83
N ALA A 603 -19.62 20.27 -6.83
CA ALA A 603 -19.65 18.87 -7.27
C ALA A 603 -19.08 18.66 -8.68
N SER A 604 -18.39 19.67 -9.21
CA SER A 604 -17.94 19.68 -10.61
C SER A 604 -16.75 18.77 -10.89
N PHE A 605 -16.28 17.99 -9.90
CA PHE A 605 -15.06 17.20 -9.98
C PHE A 605 -15.29 15.82 -10.58
N ASP A 606 -14.59 15.50 -11.68
CA ASP A 606 -14.69 14.18 -12.30
C ASP A 606 -14.01 13.13 -11.40
N GLY A 607 -14.79 12.47 -10.56
CA GLY A 607 -14.31 11.48 -9.61
C GLY A 607 -15.42 10.78 -8.83
N GLY A 608 -15.04 9.69 -8.16
CA GLY A 608 -15.90 8.95 -7.24
C GLY A 608 -15.84 9.47 -5.81
N HIS A 609 -16.13 8.60 -4.85
CA HIS A 609 -16.18 8.92 -3.42
C HIS A 609 -14.80 9.31 -2.87
N LEU A 610 -13.76 8.53 -3.16
CA LEU A 610 -12.38 8.80 -2.74
C LEU A 610 -11.73 9.83 -3.67
N LEU A 611 -12.28 11.05 -3.68
CA LEU A 611 -11.95 12.10 -4.65
C LEU A 611 -10.45 12.44 -4.67
N ASN A 612 -9.78 12.40 -3.52
CA ASN A 612 -8.34 12.64 -3.40
C ASN A 612 -7.51 11.76 -4.35
N PHE A 613 -8.00 10.56 -4.69
CA PHE A 613 -7.30 9.58 -5.52
C PHE A 613 -7.72 9.60 -7.00
N HIS A 614 -8.54 10.58 -7.40
CA HIS A 614 -8.91 10.80 -8.79
C HIS A 614 -8.05 11.90 -9.43
N PHE A 615 -8.05 11.99 -10.76
CA PHE A 615 -7.25 12.99 -11.49
C PHE A 615 -7.63 14.43 -11.13
N ASP A 616 -8.89 14.68 -10.78
CA ASP A 616 -9.39 15.97 -10.32
C ASP A 616 -9.10 16.27 -8.84
N GLY A 617 -8.47 15.34 -8.11
CA GLY A 617 -8.15 15.50 -6.69
C GLY A 617 -7.38 16.80 -6.40
N LYS A 618 -6.36 17.13 -7.20
CA LYS A 618 -5.60 18.38 -7.02
C LYS A 618 -6.47 19.64 -7.17
N ARG A 619 -7.44 19.63 -8.08
CA ARG A 619 -8.39 20.75 -8.24
C ARG A 619 -9.29 20.88 -7.01
N SER A 620 -9.73 19.76 -6.44
CA SER A 620 -10.48 19.78 -5.18
C SER A 620 -9.64 20.29 -4.00
N PHE A 621 -8.35 19.96 -3.94
CA PHE A 621 -7.46 20.48 -2.90
C PHE A 621 -7.34 22.00 -2.95
N GLN A 622 -7.18 22.55 -4.16
CA GLN A 622 -7.16 24.00 -4.37
C GLN A 622 -8.48 24.64 -3.93
N ALA A 623 -9.62 24.08 -4.33
CA ALA A 623 -10.94 24.61 -3.95
C ALA A 623 -11.11 24.65 -2.41
N ILE A 624 -10.58 23.66 -1.71
CA ILE A 624 -10.58 23.61 -0.24
C ILE A 624 -9.70 24.72 0.34
N THR A 625 -8.45 24.85 -0.09
CA THR A 625 -7.53 25.86 0.44
C THR A 625 -7.94 27.29 0.09
N ASP A 626 -8.55 27.51 -1.07
CA ASP A 626 -9.12 28.79 -1.49
C ASP A 626 -10.28 29.21 -0.56
N PHE A 627 -11.18 28.28 -0.24
CA PHE A 627 -12.27 28.52 0.70
C PHE A 627 -11.74 28.87 2.08
N VAL A 628 -10.79 28.10 2.60
CA VAL A 628 -10.14 28.38 3.89
C VAL A 628 -9.54 29.79 3.91
N GLY A 629 -8.78 30.17 2.88
CA GLY A 629 -8.16 31.50 2.79
C GLY A 629 -9.17 32.66 2.71
N GLN A 630 -10.41 32.38 2.32
CA GLN A 630 -11.48 33.38 2.26
C GLN A 630 -12.23 33.54 3.60
N VAL A 631 -12.38 32.47 4.36
CA VAL A 631 -13.23 32.46 5.58
C VAL A 631 -12.44 32.51 6.89
N VAL A 632 -11.12 32.27 6.82
CA VAL A 632 -10.22 32.14 7.96
C VAL A 632 -9.08 33.17 7.86
N LYS A 633 -9.42 34.47 7.91
CA LYS A 633 -8.45 35.59 7.81
C LYS A 633 -8.07 36.17 9.16
#